data_AF-A0A9J7DKB4-F1
#
_entry.id   AF-A0A9J7DKB4-F1
#
_cell.length_a   1.000
_cell.length_b   1.000
_cell.length_c   1.000
_cell.angle_alpha   90.00
_cell.angle_beta   90.00
_cell.angle_gamma   90.00
#
_symmetry.space_group_name_H-M   'P 1'
#
loop_
_entity.id
_entity.type
_entity.pdbx_description
1 polymer ?
#
loop_
_entity_poly.entity_id
_entity_poly.type
_entity_poly.pdbx_seq_one_letter_code
_entity_poly.pdbx_strand_id
1 'polypeptide(L)'
;MTSLLSSRKYLYLPKKDGYGELFKFQRGTWQPTTFFVRVFNFCERQFDNNSIWYDIWTRHIREEDRKCINHYGHVYHYQPFDVETVNDFPTNMEGRHKIVIHLDAYDKQNVKRRNAAVCFQISGEFIKVK
;
A
#
# COMPACT_ATOMS: atom_id res chain seq x y z
N MET A 1 -29.47 13.93 -23.01
CA MET A 1 -28.29 13.08 -23.32
C MET A 1 -27.07 13.68 -22.63
N THR A 2 -26.80 13.34 -21.37
CA THR A 2 -25.71 13.99 -20.62
C THR A 2 -25.00 13.07 -19.63
N SER A 3 -24.95 11.76 -19.89
CA SER A 3 -24.34 10.78 -18.96
C SER A 3 -23.08 10.07 -19.47
N LEU A 4 -22.59 10.33 -20.70
CA LEU A 4 -21.48 9.57 -21.29
C LEU A 4 -20.08 10.19 -21.11
N LEU A 5 -19.97 11.43 -20.60
CA LEU A 5 -18.68 12.11 -20.42
C LEU A 5 -18.05 11.91 -19.04
N SER A 6 -18.82 11.48 -18.04
CA SER A 6 -18.31 11.23 -16.68
C SER A 6 -17.53 9.91 -16.59
N SER A 7 -17.95 8.87 -17.32
CA SER A 7 -17.37 7.53 -17.24
C SER A 7 -15.98 7.40 -17.87
N ARG A 8 -15.60 8.24 -18.84
CA ARG A 8 -14.27 8.17 -19.48
C ARG A 8 -13.13 8.78 -18.66
N LYS A 9 -13.40 9.66 -17.69
CA LYS A 9 -12.35 10.22 -16.81
C LYS A 9 -11.84 9.23 -15.77
N TYR A 10 -12.66 8.25 -15.39
CA TYR A 10 -12.28 7.20 -14.44
C TYR A 10 -11.56 6.01 -15.09
N LEU A 11 -11.59 5.89 -16.42
CA LEU A 11 -11.07 4.71 -17.10
C LEU A 11 -9.54 4.63 -17.21
N TYR A 12 -8.80 5.73 -16.95
CA TYR A 12 -7.34 5.75 -17.07
C TYR A 12 -6.70 6.56 -15.94
N LEU A 13 -6.78 6.02 -14.73
CA LEU A 13 -5.93 6.46 -13.63
C LEU A 13 -4.49 6.00 -13.89
N PRO A 14 -3.46 6.86 -13.70
CA PRO A 14 -2.06 6.47 -13.88
C PRO A 14 -1.73 5.26 -13.00
N LYS A 15 -1.19 4.21 -13.62
CA LYS A 15 -0.76 3.01 -12.91
C LYS A 15 0.26 3.38 -11.84
N LYS A 16 0.10 2.77 -10.68
CA LYS A 16 1.04 2.85 -9.57
C LYS A 16 1.53 1.43 -9.32
N ASP A 17 2.82 1.19 -9.53
CA ASP A 17 3.42 -0.06 -9.13
C ASP A 17 4.21 0.18 -7.85
N GLY A 18 4.10 -0.75 -6.92
CA GLY A 18 4.75 -0.66 -5.63
C GLY A 18 5.45 -1.95 -5.27
N TYR A 19 6.53 -1.84 -4.49
CA TYR A 19 7.10 -2.98 -3.81
C TYR A 19 7.55 -2.62 -2.40
N GLY A 20 7.59 -3.61 -1.53
CA GLY A 20 8.00 -3.51 -0.15
C GLY A 20 9.00 -4.60 0.19
N GLU A 21 10.06 -4.20 0.89
CA GLU A 21 11.12 -5.09 1.37
C GLU A 21 11.17 -5.04 2.90
N LEU A 22 11.11 -6.20 3.54
CA LEU A 22 11.20 -6.30 4.99
C LEU A 22 12.62 -6.66 5.42
N PHE A 23 13.13 -5.93 6.40
CA PHE A 23 14.44 -6.13 7.01
C PHE A 23 14.30 -6.43 8.49
N LYS A 24 15.18 -7.28 9.01
CA LYS A 24 15.32 -7.59 10.43
C LYS A 24 16.63 -7.01 10.97
N PHE A 25 16.58 -6.36 12.12
CA PHE A 25 17.79 -5.85 12.77
C PHE A 25 18.48 -6.98 13.53
N GLN A 26 19.71 -7.32 13.15
CA GLN A 26 20.51 -8.36 13.79
C GLN A 26 21.98 -7.95 13.84
N ARG A 27 22.63 -8.19 14.98
CA ARG A 27 24.08 -7.96 15.17
C ARG A 27 24.54 -6.56 14.74
N GLY A 28 23.73 -5.54 15.04
CA GLY A 28 24.07 -4.14 14.79
C GLY A 28 23.77 -3.63 13.37
N THR A 29 23.18 -4.44 12.49
CA THR A 29 22.83 -4.01 11.12
C THR A 29 21.50 -4.59 10.62
N TRP A 30 20.98 -4.05 9.52
CA TRP A 30 19.75 -4.49 8.88
C TRP A 30 20.02 -5.62 7.90
N GLN A 31 19.43 -6.79 8.14
CA GLN A 31 19.50 -7.95 7.27
C GLN A 31 18.23 -8.04 6.43
N PRO A 32 18.31 -8.23 5.09
CA PRO A 32 17.13 -8.48 4.28
C PRO A 32 16.50 -9.81 4.71
N THR A 33 15.17 -9.85 4.70
CA THR A 33 14.41 -11.09 4.93
C THR A 33 13.96 -11.67 3.59
N THR A 34 13.33 -12.84 3.62
CA THR A 34 12.66 -13.42 2.45
C THR A 34 11.31 -12.77 2.14
N PHE A 35 10.81 -11.89 3.02
CA PHE A 35 9.54 -11.21 2.82
C PHE A 35 9.69 -10.02 1.87
N PHE A 36 9.09 -10.19 0.69
CA PHE A 36 9.00 -9.18 -0.35
C PHE A 36 7.56 -9.15 -0.88
N VAL A 37 6.98 -7.96 -0.98
CA VAL A 37 5.64 -7.77 -1.54
C VAL A 37 5.75 -6.88 -2.75
N ARG A 38 5.11 -7.26 -3.86
CA ARG A 38 4.98 -6.42 -5.05
C ARG A 38 3.53 -6.31 -5.45
N VAL A 39 3.10 -5.08 -5.72
CA VAL A 39 1.74 -4.75 -6.11
C VAL A 39 1.79 -4.04 -7.44
N PHE A 40 1.28 -4.72 -8.46
CA PHE A 40 1.06 -4.13 -9.78
C PHE A 40 -0.28 -3.44 -9.83
N ASN A 41 -0.36 -2.29 -10.49
CA ASN A 41 -1.59 -1.52 -10.63
C ASN A 41 -2.32 -1.30 -9.29
N PHE A 42 -1.62 -0.72 -8.32
CA PHE A 42 -2.11 -0.47 -6.97
C PHE A 42 -3.50 0.17 -6.94
N CYS A 43 -3.82 1.11 -7.83
CA CYS A 43 -5.13 1.76 -7.87
C CYS A 43 -6.30 0.80 -8.13
N GLU A 44 -6.06 -0.27 -8.90
CA GLU A 44 -7.07 -1.30 -9.15
C GLU A 44 -7.25 -2.20 -7.93
N ARG A 45 -6.16 -2.48 -7.21
CA ARG A 45 -6.17 -3.35 -6.02
C ARG A 45 -6.48 -2.64 -4.71
N GLN A 46 -6.39 -1.30 -4.65
CA GLN A 46 -6.46 -0.53 -3.41
C GLN A 46 -7.73 -0.81 -2.61
N PHE A 47 -8.87 -0.98 -3.29
CA PHE A 47 -10.17 -1.25 -2.68
C PHE A 47 -10.73 -2.63 -3.04
N ASP A 48 -9.90 -3.53 -3.59
CA ASP A 48 -10.27 -4.92 -3.84
C ASP A 48 -10.36 -5.65 -2.49
N ASN A 49 -11.51 -6.26 -2.21
CA ASN A 49 -11.77 -6.92 -0.94
C ASN A 49 -10.92 -8.17 -0.69
N ASN A 50 -10.23 -8.68 -1.71
CA ASN A 50 -9.25 -9.76 -1.59
C ASN A 50 -7.82 -9.26 -1.40
N SER A 51 -7.62 -7.94 -1.29
CA SER A 51 -6.31 -7.34 -1.12
C SER A 51 -5.98 -7.13 0.36
N ILE A 52 -4.72 -7.42 0.73
CA ILE A 52 -4.19 -7.07 2.06
C ILE A 52 -4.42 -5.60 2.43
N TRP A 53 -4.42 -4.69 1.46
CA TRP A 53 -4.69 -3.26 1.69
C TRP A 53 -6.11 -3.00 2.16
N TYR A 54 -7.06 -3.79 1.66
CA TYR A 54 -8.45 -3.70 2.09
C TYR A 54 -8.60 -4.15 3.53
N ASP A 55 -8.01 -5.28 3.88
CA ASP A 55 -8.10 -5.85 5.23
C ASP A 55 -7.47 -4.94 6.29
N ILE A 56 -6.28 -4.40 6.03
CA ILE A 56 -5.53 -3.62 7.03
C ILE A 56 -5.89 -2.13 7.04
N TRP A 57 -6.52 -1.60 5.98
CA TRP A 57 -6.63 -0.16 5.79
C TRP A 57 -7.91 0.29 5.07
N THR A 58 -8.07 -0.02 3.78
CA THR A 58 -8.97 0.75 2.92
C THR A 58 -10.44 0.43 3.10
N ARG A 59 -10.79 -0.71 3.71
CA ARG A 59 -12.17 -1.03 4.12
C ARG A 59 -12.75 -0.01 5.09
N HIS A 60 -11.89 0.67 5.85
CA HIS A 60 -12.28 1.65 6.88
C HIS A 60 -12.44 3.07 6.31
N ILE A 61 -12.14 3.28 5.03
CA ILE A 61 -12.40 4.55 4.33
C ILE A 61 -13.88 4.62 3.97
N ARG A 62 -14.53 5.73 4.31
CA ARG A 62 -15.93 6.00 3.96
C ARG A 62 -16.14 5.88 2.45
N GLU A 63 -17.26 5.29 2.04
CA GLU A 63 -17.51 4.94 0.63
C GLU A 63 -17.43 6.15 -0.30
N GLU A 64 -17.93 7.31 0.14
CA GLU A 64 -17.89 8.58 -0.59
C GLU A 64 -16.48 9.11 -0.87
N ASP A 65 -15.49 8.70 -0.06
CA ASP A 65 -14.10 9.11 -0.17
C ASP A 65 -13.22 8.10 -0.90
N ARG A 66 -13.78 6.96 -1.34
CA ARG A 66 -13.01 5.92 -2.02
C ARG A 66 -12.57 6.37 -3.42
N LYS A 67 -11.35 6.90 -3.46
CA LYS A 67 -10.61 7.25 -4.69
C LYS A 67 -9.19 6.72 -4.56
N CYS A 68 -8.51 6.43 -5.66
CA CYS A 68 -7.12 5.98 -5.58
C CYS A 68 -6.22 7.06 -4.94
N ILE A 69 -5.15 6.64 -4.28
CA ILE A 69 -4.14 7.52 -3.66
C ILE A 69 -3.46 8.48 -4.65
N ASN A 70 -3.60 8.26 -5.96
CA ASN A 70 -3.03 9.13 -6.98
C ASN A 70 -3.79 10.46 -7.19
N HIS A 71 -4.92 10.67 -6.49
CA HIS A 71 -5.65 11.92 -6.51
C HIS A 71 -4.99 12.96 -5.58
N TYR A 72 -4.28 13.92 -6.17
CA TYR A 72 -3.59 14.97 -5.42
C TYR A 72 -4.58 15.80 -4.58
N GLY A 73 -4.22 16.07 -3.32
CA GLY A 73 -5.03 16.84 -2.38
C GLY A 73 -6.27 16.10 -1.84
N HIS A 74 -6.45 14.82 -2.18
CA HIS A 74 -7.55 14.03 -1.67
C HIS A 74 -7.35 13.68 -0.19
N VAL A 75 -8.40 13.83 0.60
CA VAL A 75 -8.42 13.52 2.04
C VAL A 75 -9.35 12.33 2.26
N TYR A 76 -8.87 11.30 2.96
CA TYR A 76 -9.69 10.15 3.36
C TYR A 76 -10.27 10.39 4.75
N HIS A 77 -11.60 10.29 4.88
CA HIS A 77 -12.24 10.16 6.18
C HIS A 77 -12.44 8.68 6.52
N TYR A 78 -12.03 8.31 7.73
CA TYR A 78 -12.16 6.95 8.23
C TYR A 78 -13.42 6.81 9.09
N GLN A 79 -14.04 5.64 9.05
CA GLN A 79 -14.89 5.19 10.14
C GLN A 79 -14.00 4.74 11.31
N PRO A 80 -14.39 4.93 12.58
CA PRO A 80 -13.62 4.40 13.71
C PRO A 80 -13.35 2.91 13.55
N PHE A 81 -12.09 2.50 13.73
CA PHE A 81 -11.68 1.10 13.60
C PHE A 81 -10.47 0.80 14.46
N ASP A 82 -10.37 -0.46 14.87
CA ASP A 82 -9.17 -1.01 15.49
C ASP A 82 -8.29 -1.62 14.40
N VAL A 83 -6.97 -1.42 14.50
CA VAL A 83 -6.01 -2.04 13.60
C VAL A 83 -5.68 -3.42 14.14
N GLU A 84 -6.00 -4.47 13.38
CA GLU A 84 -5.60 -5.84 13.72
C GLU A 84 -4.11 -6.03 13.41
N THR A 85 -3.29 -6.13 14.45
CA THR A 85 -1.82 -6.24 14.32
C THR A 85 -1.29 -7.66 14.55
N VAL A 86 -2.17 -8.61 14.83
CA VAL A 86 -1.79 -10.01 15.05
C VAL A 86 -1.85 -10.74 13.72
N ASN A 87 -0.76 -11.41 13.34
CA ASN A 87 -0.67 -12.16 12.11
C ASN A 87 0.08 -13.48 12.36
N ASP A 88 -0.37 -14.54 11.69
CA ASP A 88 0.30 -15.83 11.71
C ASP A 88 1.42 -15.87 10.66
N PHE A 89 2.65 -16.10 11.13
CA PHE A 89 3.81 -16.23 10.27
C PHE A 89 4.38 -17.65 10.34
N PRO A 90 4.81 -18.25 9.21
CA PRO A 90 5.41 -19.58 9.18
C PRO A 90 6.82 -19.64 9.80
N THR A 91 7.38 -18.49 10.19
CA THR A 91 8.72 -18.36 10.74
C THR A 91 8.73 -17.39 11.92
N ASN A 92 9.79 -17.45 12.74
CA ASN A 92 9.92 -16.56 13.89
C ASN A 92 10.22 -15.11 13.45
N MET A 93 9.18 -14.28 13.54
CA MET A 93 9.23 -12.86 13.24
C MET A 93 9.63 -11.98 14.43
N GLU A 94 9.91 -12.54 15.61
CA GLU A 94 10.22 -11.72 16.80
C GLU A 94 11.43 -10.81 16.59
N GLY A 95 11.34 -9.60 17.15
CA GLY A 95 12.39 -8.59 17.19
C GLY A 95 12.13 -7.39 16.29
N ARG A 96 13.13 -6.50 16.22
CA ARG A 96 13.03 -5.22 15.51
C ARG A 96 13.12 -5.40 14.00
N HIS A 97 12.15 -4.85 13.30
CA HIS A 97 12.03 -4.88 11.84
C HIS A 97 11.84 -3.48 11.28
N LYS A 98 12.12 -3.35 9.99
CA LYS A 98 11.65 -2.22 9.18
C LYS A 98 11.15 -2.74 7.85
N ILE A 99 10.11 -2.12 7.32
CA ILE A 99 9.69 -2.28 5.93
C ILE A 99 10.06 -1.02 5.16
N VAL A 100 10.67 -1.17 4.00
CA VAL A 100 10.96 -0.09 3.06
C VAL A 100 10.01 -0.24 1.89
N ILE A 101 9.21 0.79 1.61
CA ILE A 101 8.17 0.78 0.58
C ILE A 101 8.55 1.76 -0.51
N HIS A 102 8.53 1.28 -1.75
CA HIS A 102 8.77 2.04 -2.96
C HIS A 102 7.49 2.07 -3.79
N LEU A 103 7.08 3.26 -4.23
CA LEU A 103 5.93 3.46 -5.11
C LEU A 103 6.36 4.27 -6.33
N ASP A 104 6.17 3.71 -7.51
CA ASP A 104 6.46 4.35 -8.78
C ASP A 104 5.16 4.71 -9.51
N ALA A 105 5.09 5.93 -10.03
CA ALA A 105 3.97 6.38 -10.86
C ALA A 105 4.32 6.26 -12.34
N TYR A 106 3.38 5.76 -13.13
CA TYR A 106 3.50 5.63 -14.58
C TYR A 106 2.50 6.56 -15.27
N ASP A 107 2.89 7.09 -16.43
CA ASP A 107 1.98 7.85 -17.29
C ASP A 107 1.11 6.93 -18.17
N LYS A 108 0.36 7.55 -19.09
CA LYS A 108 -0.57 6.82 -19.98
C LYS A 108 0.17 5.96 -21.01
N GLN A 109 1.45 6.22 -21.24
CA GLN A 109 2.33 5.50 -22.15
C GLN A 109 3.12 4.39 -21.42
N ASN A 110 2.76 4.09 -20.16
CA ASN A 110 3.51 3.21 -19.25
C ASN A 110 4.98 3.66 -19.07
N VAL A 111 5.27 4.96 -19.19
CA VAL A 111 6.59 5.51 -18.89
C VAL A 111 6.60 5.94 -17.42
N LYS A 112 7.62 5.49 -16.69
CA LYS A 112 7.85 5.89 -15.29
C LYS A 112 8.03 7.41 -15.24
N ARG A 113 7.17 8.07 -14.47
CA ARG A 113 7.19 9.53 -14.31
C ARG A 113 8.43 9.93 -13.53
N ARG A 114 9.21 10.84 -14.09
CA ARG A 114 10.35 11.46 -13.39
C ARG A 114 9.82 12.23 -12.18
N ASN A 115 10.48 12.08 -11.03
CA ASN A 115 10.15 12.75 -9.76
C ASN A 115 8.79 12.40 -9.13
N ALA A 116 8.17 11.28 -9.50
CA ALA A 116 6.92 10.80 -8.91
C ALA A 116 7.09 9.51 -8.09
N ALA A 117 8.35 9.14 -7.81
CA ALA A 117 8.69 8.03 -6.93
C ALA A 117 8.51 8.46 -5.48
N VAL A 118 7.80 7.66 -4.70
CA VAL A 118 7.64 7.83 -3.25
C VAL A 118 8.38 6.68 -2.58
N CYS A 119 9.22 7.01 -1.61
CA CYS A 119 9.91 6.03 -0.77
C CYS A 119 9.69 6.41 0.68
N PHE A 120 9.26 5.45 1.50
CA PHE A 120 9.13 5.63 2.93
C PHE A 120 9.43 4.33 3.66
N GLN A 121 9.73 4.45 4.94
CA GLN A 121 10.02 3.31 5.80
C GLN A 121 9.12 3.33 7.03
N ILE A 122 8.73 2.14 7.48
CA ILE A 122 8.05 1.94 8.76
C ILE A 122 8.93 1.01 9.57
N SER A 123 9.21 1.39 10.82
CA SER A 123 9.99 0.58 11.76
C SER A 123 9.11 0.15 12.91
N GLY A 124 9.30 -1.07 13.39
CA GLY A 124 8.51 -1.64 14.48
C GLY A 124 9.20 -2.84 15.11
N GLU A 125 8.62 -3.36 16.17
CA GLU A 125 9.06 -4.58 16.83
C GLU A 125 7.92 -5.59 16.83
N PHE A 126 8.20 -6.77 16.31
CA PHE A 126 7.27 -7.89 16.37
C PHE A 126 7.50 -8.63 17.68
N ILE A 127 6.43 -8.81 18.43
CA ILE A 127 6.42 -9.62 19.64
C ILE A 127 5.50 -10.82 19.43
N LYS A 128 5.81 -11.92 20.09
CA LYS A 128 4.93 -13.08 20.10
C LYS A 128 3.75 -12.81 21.04
N VAL A 129 2.55 -13.00 20.51
CA VAL A 129 1.31 -12.97 21.30
C VAL A 129 1.09 -14.38 21.87
N LYS A 130 0.66 -14.44 23.14
CA LYS A 130 0.41 -15.70 23.86
C LYS A 130 -0.94 -16.31 23.48
#